data_AF-A0A1I7TZN9-F1
#
_entry.id   AF-A0A1I7TZN9-F1
#
_cell.length_a   1.000
_cell.length_b   1.000
_cell.length_c   1.000
_cell.angle_alpha   90.00
_cell.angle_beta   90.00
_cell.angle_gamma   90.00
#
_symmetry.space_group_name_H-M   'P 1'
#
loop_
_entity.id
_entity.type
_entity.pdbx_description
1 polymer ?
#
loop_
_entity_poly.entity_id
_entity_poly.type
_entity_poly.pdbx_seq_one_letter_code
_entity_poly.pdbx_strand_id
1 'polypeptide(L)'
;MFEEFLDAPSVEGKVQQLIGFLIQKPIEEIDSNTNFKEVDPDRAAYFNTMIAEALTSHFNVSSESSDIEPLNTVQDIVDRINSA
;
A
#
# COMPACT_ATOMS: atom_id res chain seq x y z
N MET A 1 1.56 7.53 -12.71
CA MET A 1 2.42 8.06 -11.61
C MET A 1 3.07 6.94 -10.83
N PHE A 2 2.36 5.84 -10.50
CA PHE A 2 2.95 4.68 -9.81
C PHE A 2 3.71 3.68 -10.70
N GLU A 3 3.38 3.59 -12.00
CA GLU A 3 4.00 2.60 -12.92
C GLU A 3 5.51 2.76 -13.09
N GLU A 4 6.04 3.97 -12.94
CA GLU A 4 7.49 4.25 -13.03
C GLU A 4 8.22 3.97 -11.71
N PHE A 5 7.50 3.80 -10.59
CA PHE A 5 8.08 3.68 -9.26
C PHE A 5 7.87 2.30 -8.62
N LEU A 6 6.83 1.56 -9.02
CA LEU A 6 6.53 0.22 -8.52
C LEU A 6 7.14 -0.87 -9.42
N ASP A 7 8.46 -0.92 -9.46
CA ASP A 7 9.24 -1.77 -10.36
C ASP A 7 9.72 -3.09 -9.71
N ALA A 8 9.47 -3.29 -8.42
CA ALA A 8 9.85 -4.52 -7.73
C ALA A 8 9.25 -5.77 -8.41
N PRO A 9 9.97 -6.90 -8.43
CA PRO A 9 9.56 -8.09 -9.19
C PRO A 9 8.38 -8.84 -8.54
N SER A 10 8.13 -8.65 -7.25
CA SER A 10 7.05 -9.30 -6.51
C SER A 10 5.94 -8.31 -6.13
N VAL A 11 4.72 -8.83 -5.96
CA VAL A 11 3.59 -8.04 -5.43
C VAL A 11 3.95 -7.43 -4.08
N GLU A 12 4.53 -8.23 -3.17
CA GLU A 12 4.98 -7.77 -1.86
C GLU A 12 5.99 -6.61 -1.97
N GLY A 13 7.01 -6.75 -2.82
CA GLY A 13 8.00 -5.69 -3.01
C GLY A 13 7.40 -4.39 -3.55
N LYS A 14 6.42 -4.48 -4.46
CA LYS A 14 5.71 -3.30 -4.96
C LYS A 14 4.86 -2.65 -3.88
N VAL A 15 4.20 -3.44 -3.04
CA VAL A 15 3.43 -2.90 -1.90
C VAL A 15 4.39 -2.24 -0.89
N GLN A 16 5.54 -2.84 -0.62
CA GLN A 16 6.57 -2.24 0.24
C GLN A 16 7.07 -0.90 -0.33
N GLN A 17 7.33 -0.81 -1.64
CA GLN A 17 7.66 0.44 -2.33
C GLN A 17 6.55 1.49 -2.16
N LEU A 18 5.30 1.11 -2.44
CA LEU A 18 4.14 1.99 -2.31
C LEU A 18 4.00 2.54 -0.88
N ILE A 19 4.06 1.65 0.11
CA ILE A 19 3.94 2.03 1.52
C ILE A 19 5.10 2.92 1.93
N GLY A 20 6.35 2.52 1.65
CA GLY A 20 7.55 3.31 1.94
C GLY A 20 7.48 4.72 1.35
N PHE A 21 7.00 4.85 0.12
CA PHE A 21 6.75 6.15 -0.51
C PHE A 21 5.71 6.99 0.25
N LEU A 22 4.57 6.40 0.64
CA LEU A 22 3.51 7.13 1.33
C LEU A 22 3.93 7.62 2.72
N ILE A 23 4.62 6.78 3.49
CA ILE A 23 5.08 7.11 4.84
C ILE A 23 6.48 7.75 4.87
N GLN A 24 7.06 8.05 3.71
CA GLN A 24 8.37 8.71 3.56
C GLN A 24 9.50 7.94 4.24
N LYS A 25 9.51 6.62 4.09
CA LYS A 25 10.54 5.71 4.62
C LYS A 25 11.24 4.93 3.51
N PRO A 26 12.53 4.60 3.72
CA PRO A 26 13.26 3.72 2.81
C PRO A 26 12.66 2.31 2.83
N ILE A 27 12.71 1.61 1.70
CA ILE A 27 12.10 0.27 1.56
C ILE A 27 12.73 -0.76 2.51
N GLU A 28 14.00 -0.58 2.85
CA GLU A 28 14.74 -1.44 3.78
C GLU A 28 14.18 -1.40 5.21
N GLU A 29 13.37 -0.39 5.53
CA GLU A 29 12.64 -0.27 6.81
C GLU A 29 11.20 -0.79 6.74
N ILE A 30 10.73 -1.27 5.57
CA ILE A 30 9.36 -1.73 5.35
C ILE A 30 9.34 -3.25 5.28
N ASP A 31 8.70 -3.87 6.26
CA ASP A 31 8.43 -5.30 6.30
C ASP A 31 6.93 -5.59 6.12
N SER A 32 6.58 -6.88 6.05
CA SER A 32 5.19 -7.33 5.88
C SER A 32 4.26 -6.91 7.04
N ASN A 33 4.80 -6.68 8.24
CA ASN A 33 4.02 -6.31 9.43
C ASN A 33 3.96 -4.80 9.66
N THR A 34 4.59 -4.00 8.80
CA THR A 34 4.68 -2.56 8.96
C THR A 34 3.28 -1.95 8.94
N ASN A 35 2.85 -1.43 10.08
CA ASN A 35 1.58 -0.72 10.21
C ASN A 35 1.72 0.72 9.69
N PHE A 36 1.28 0.95 8.47
CA PHE A 36 1.49 2.23 7.79
C PHE A 36 0.61 3.37 8.36
N LYS A 37 -0.48 3.03 9.05
CA LYS A 37 -1.38 4.02 9.67
C LYS A 37 -0.87 4.53 11.01
N GLU A 38 -0.12 3.71 11.75
CA GLU A 38 0.46 4.11 13.03
C GLU A 38 1.61 5.12 12.87
N VAL A 39 2.23 5.17 11.69
CA VAL A 39 3.33 6.10 11.40
C VAL A 39 2.84 7.55 11.37
N ASP A 40 1.65 7.79 10.81
CA ASP A 40 0.98 9.09 10.81
C ASP A 40 -0.55 8.90 10.84
N PRO A 41 -1.14 8.81 12.05
CA PRO A 41 -2.57 8.56 12.22
C PRO A 41 -3.46 9.66 11.61
N ASP A 42 -3.00 10.90 11.60
CA ASP A 42 -3.73 12.04 11.04
C ASP A 42 -3.86 11.93 9.51
N ARG A 43 -2.93 11.21 8.88
CA ARG A 43 -2.94 10.93 7.43
C ARG A 43 -3.52 9.57 7.07
N ALA A 44 -4.07 8.80 8.00
CA ALA A 44 -4.61 7.46 7.72
C ALA A 44 -5.65 7.46 6.58
N ALA A 45 -6.56 8.44 6.56
CA ALA A 45 -7.55 8.58 5.49
C ALA A 45 -6.92 8.90 4.12
N TYR A 46 -5.84 9.69 4.12
CA TYR A 46 -5.06 9.96 2.92
C TYR A 46 -4.37 8.67 2.43
N PHE A 47 -3.75 7.90 3.32
CA PHE A 47 -3.14 6.61 2.96
C PHE A 47 -4.16 5.64 2.35
N ASN A 48 -5.35 5.52 2.94
CA ASN A 48 -6.41 4.67 2.39
C ASN A 48 -6.77 5.05 0.95
N THR A 49 -6.92 6.35 0.69
CA THR A 49 -7.24 6.87 -0.64
C THR A 49 -6.14 6.55 -1.65
N MET A 50 -4.89 6.84 -1.30
CA MET A 50 -3.76 6.62 -2.20
C MET A 50 -3.50 5.14 -2.49
N ILE A 51 -3.66 4.28 -1.48
CA ILE A 51 -3.53 2.84 -1.64
C ILE A 51 -4.66 2.31 -2.52
N ALA A 52 -5.91 2.73 -2.30
CA ALA A 52 -7.04 2.33 -3.14
C ALA A 52 -6.86 2.74 -4.62
N GLU A 53 -6.34 3.94 -4.86
CA GLU A 53 -6.01 4.41 -6.21
C GLU A 53 -4.90 3.56 -6.84
N ALA A 54 -3.85 3.23 -6.10
CA ALA A 54 -2.78 2.37 -6.58
C ALA A 54 -3.27 0.95 -6.88
N LEU A 55 -4.11 0.37 -6.02
CA LEU A 55 -4.73 -0.95 -6.23
C LEU A 55 -5.56 -0.96 -7.52
N THR A 56 -6.39 0.06 -7.73
CA THR A 56 -7.23 0.18 -8.92
C THR A 56 -6.41 0.40 -10.19
N SER A 57 -5.46 1.33 -10.16
CA SER A 57 -4.76 1.79 -11.37
C SER A 57 -3.54 0.96 -11.76
N HIS A 58 -2.83 0.36 -10.80
CA HIS A 58 -1.59 -0.38 -11.05
C HIS A 58 -1.76 -1.89 -10.88
N PHE A 59 -2.53 -2.32 -9.87
CA PHE A 59 -2.74 -3.75 -9.60
C PHE A 59 -4.02 -4.30 -10.24
N ASN A 60 -4.82 -3.46 -10.91
CA ASN A 60 -6.13 -3.81 -11.49
C ASN A 60 -7.12 -4.41 -10.48
N VAL A 61 -7.03 -4.00 -9.22
CA VAL A 61 -7.92 -4.42 -8.13
C VAL A 61 -8.87 -3.27 -7.81
N SER A 62 -10.11 -3.33 -8.30
CA SER A 62 -11.13 -2.31 -8.03
C SER A 62 -11.30 -2.12 -6.52
N SER A 63 -10.92 -0.95 -6.02
CA SER A 63 -10.87 -0.64 -4.60
C SER A 63 -11.26 0.81 -4.33
N GLU A 64 -11.99 1.03 -3.25
CA GLU A 64 -12.28 2.35 -2.69
C GLU A 64 -11.58 2.52 -1.33
N SER A 65 -11.49 3.76 -0.83
CA SER A 65 -10.84 4.04 0.47
C SER A 65 -11.41 3.18 1.60
N SER A 66 -12.72 2.93 1.61
CA SER A 66 -13.39 2.10 2.61
C SER A 66 -12.94 0.63 2.60
N ASP A 67 -12.45 0.12 1.48
CA ASP A 67 -11.91 -1.24 1.39
C ASP A 67 -10.54 -1.33 2.07
N ILE A 68 -9.82 -0.20 2.16
CA ILE A 68 -8.48 -0.11 2.75
C ILE A 68 -8.53 0.29 4.22
N GLU A 69 -9.60 0.97 4.66
CA GLU A 69 -9.83 1.34 6.06
C GLU A 69 -9.59 0.21 7.08
N PRO A 70 -10.03 -1.04 6.87
CA PRO A 70 -9.76 -2.13 7.81
C PRO A 70 -8.34 -2.71 7.74
N LEU A 71 -7.57 -2.40 6.69
CA LEU A 71 -6.25 -2.97 6.42
C LEU A 71 -5.15 -2.10 7.05
N ASN A 72 -4.21 -2.68 7.79
CA ASN A 72 -3.24 -1.89 8.57
C ASN A 72 -1.81 -2.12 8.14
N THR A 73 -1.51 -3.32 7.62
CA THR A 73 -0.15 -3.77 7.34
C THR A 73 0.11 -3.90 5.85
N VAL A 74 1.39 -4.00 5.47
CA VAL A 74 1.80 -4.37 4.12
C VAL A 74 1.18 -5.72 3.72
N GLN A 75 1.20 -6.71 4.62
CA GLN A 75 0.63 -8.03 4.35
C GLN A 75 -0.87 -7.96 4.04
N ASP A 76 -1.63 -7.15 4.77
CA ASP A 76 -3.07 -6.98 4.52
C ASP A 76 -3.35 -6.51 3.08
N ILE A 77 -2.52 -5.60 2.56
CA ILE A 77 -2.64 -5.09 1.18
C ILE A 77 -2.23 -6.18 0.18
N VAL A 78 -1.16 -6.92 0.44
CA VAL A 78 -0.71 -8.04 -0.40
C VAL A 78 -1.80 -9.11 -0.48
N ASP A 79 -2.40 -9.47 0.64
CA ASP A 79 -3.47 -10.46 0.72
C ASP A 79 -4.71 -10.00 -0.04
N ARG A 80 -5.05 -8.70 0.06
CA ARG A 80 -6.16 -8.09 -0.68
C ARG A 80 -5.96 -8.16 -2.19
N ILE A 81 -4.72 -7.98 -2.68
CA ILE A 81 -4.38 -8.08 -4.10
C ILE A 81 -4.44 -9.54 -4.57
N ASN A 82 -3.88 -10.48 -3.80
CA ASN A 82 -3.83 -11.88 -4.18
C ASN A 82 -5.19 -12.60 -4.11
N SER A 83 -6.13 -12.04 -3.35
CA SER A 83 -7.49 -12.60 -3.19
C SER A 83 -8.50 -12.00 -4.18
N ALA A 84 -8.08 -11.10 -5.06
CA ALA A 84 -8.92 -10.41 -6.03
C ALA A 84 -9.18 -11.21 -7.31
#